data_AF-A0A143XN89-F1
#
_entry.id   AF-A0A143XN89-F1
#
_cell.length_a   1.000
_cell.length_b   1.000
_cell.length_c   1.000
_cell.angle_alpha   90.00
_cell.angle_beta   90.00
_cell.angle_gamma   90.00
#
_symmetry.space_group_name_H-M   'P 1'
#
loop_
_entity.id
_entity.type
_entity.pdbx_description
1 polymer ?
#
loop_
_entity_poly.entity_id
_entity_poly.type
_entity_poly.pdbx_seq_one_letter_code
_entity_poly.pdbx_strand_id
1 'polypeptide(L)'
;MRIANEILMMLRSEKKRSREISLYEPIGTDKEGNEINLMDIVEMDEKEISEMIAYKEDVKQLYQALETCLKEKERTVLCLRYGLFGSKEYTQREIGDRLGISRSYVSRIEKGALIKLKNYLK
;
A
#
# COMPACT_ATOMS: atom_id res chain seq x y z
N MET A 1 -32.26 -22.65 43.49
CA MET A 1 -32.35 -22.50 42.01
C MET A 1 -31.59 -21.30 41.42
N ARG A 2 -31.28 -20.21 42.15
CA ARG A 2 -30.55 -19.04 41.61
C ARG A 2 -29.07 -19.32 41.26
N ILE A 3 -28.32 -19.90 42.19
CA ILE A 3 -26.87 -20.15 42.03
C ILE A 3 -26.57 -21.02 40.80
N ALA A 4 -27.33 -22.10 40.59
CA ALA A 4 -27.13 -22.99 39.45
C ALA A 4 -27.32 -22.25 38.11
N ASN A 5 -28.28 -21.32 38.04
CA ASN A 5 -28.56 -20.57 36.82
C ASN A 5 -27.47 -19.51 36.55
N GLU A 6 -26.93 -18.90 37.61
CA GLU A 6 -25.79 -17.96 37.53
C GLU A 6 -24.51 -18.66 37.07
N ILE A 7 -24.19 -19.84 37.61
CA ILE A 7 -23.05 -20.67 37.16
C ILE A 7 -23.22 -21.05 35.68
N LEU A 8 -24.45 -21.42 35.28
CA LEU A 8 -24.74 -21.81 33.90
C LEU A 8 -24.63 -20.62 32.93
N MET A 9 -24.97 -19.41 33.37
CA MET A 9 -24.76 -18.17 32.61
C MET A 9 -23.28 -17.82 32.47
N MET A 10 -22.49 -17.95 33.55
CA MET A 10 -21.04 -17.74 33.53
C MET A 10 -20.34 -18.70 32.56
N LEU A 11 -20.64 -20.00 32.63
CA LEU A 11 -20.09 -21.00 31.70
C LEU A 11 -20.50 -20.74 30.23
N ARG A 12 -21.72 -20.25 29.99
CA ARG A 12 -22.17 -19.85 28.65
C ARG A 12 -21.42 -18.62 28.11
N SER A 13 -21.11 -17.65 28.98
CA SER A 13 -20.26 -16.50 28.58
C SER A 13 -18.82 -16.92 28.32
N GLU A 14 -18.26 -17.84 29.11
CA GLU A 14 -16.90 -18.34 28.89
C GLU A 14 -16.79 -19.20 27.63
N LYS A 15 -17.85 -19.90 27.23
CA LYS A 15 -17.88 -20.62 25.94
C LYS A 15 -17.70 -19.70 24.73
N LYS A 16 -18.11 -18.42 24.82
CA LYS A 16 -17.82 -17.42 23.76
C LYS A 16 -16.33 -17.06 23.71
N ARG A 17 -15.63 -17.21 24.84
CA ARG A 17 -14.22 -16.91 25.06
C ARG A 17 -13.29 -18.10 24.83
N SER A 18 -13.83 -19.31 24.65
CA SER A 18 -13.04 -20.54 24.52
C SER A 18 -12.16 -20.62 23.26
N ARG A 19 -12.20 -19.60 22.40
CA ARG A 19 -11.35 -19.47 21.21
C ARG A 19 -10.35 -18.31 21.32
N GLU A 20 -10.33 -17.61 22.44
CA GLU A 20 -9.32 -16.59 22.72
C GLU A 20 -8.09 -17.28 23.31
N ILE A 21 -6.91 -17.04 22.73
CA ILE A 21 -5.62 -17.51 23.22
C ILE A 21 -4.78 -16.29 23.61
N SER A 22 -4.04 -16.39 24.72
CA SER A 22 -3.10 -15.34 25.10
C SER A 22 -1.87 -15.39 24.19
N LEU A 23 -1.46 -14.25 23.65
CA LEU A 23 -0.24 -14.16 22.84
C LEU A 23 1.03 -14.41 23.66
N TYR A 24 0.96 -14.23 24.98
CA TYR A 24 2.06 -14.48 25.93
C TYR A 24 2.02 -15.88 26.53
N GLU A 25 1.17 -16.77 26.01
CA GLU A 25 1.12 -18.15 26.46
C GLU A 25 2.27 -18.94 25.80
N PRO A 26 3.06 -19.71 26.56
CA PRO A 26 4.13 -20.52 26.00
C PRO A 26 3.54 -21.64 25.15
N ILE A 27 4.03 -21.76 23.92
CA ILE A 27 3.59 -22.76 22.94
C ILE A 27 4.64 -23.86 22.72
N GLY A 28 5.82 -23.71 23.31
CA GLY A 28 6.90 -24.69 23.25
C GLY A 28 8.16 -24.20 23.95
N THR A 29 9.23 -24.98 23.83
CA THR A 29 10.57 -24.64 24.35
C THR A 29 11.60 -24.74 23.23
N ASP A 30 12.58 -23.84 23.22
CA ASP A 30 13.72 -23.92 22.31
C ASP A 30 14.72 -25.03 22.71
N LYS A 31 15.84 -25.14 21.99
CA LYS A 31 16.89 -26.14 22.26
C LYS A 31 17.66 -25.89 23.56
N GLU A 32 17.56 -24.70 24.12
CA GLU A 32 18.22 -24.26 25.35
C GLU A 32 17.27 -24.29 26.55
N GLY A 33 15.99 -24.61 26.33
CA GLY A 33 14.95 -24.74 27.35
C GLY A 33 14.19 -23.45 27.63
N ASN A 34 14.38 -22.39 26.84
CA ASN A 34 13.61 -21.15 27.00
C ASN A 34 12.20 -21.32 26.42
N GLU A 35 11.21 -20.73 27.08
CA GLU A 35 9.82 -20.71 26.62
C GLU A 35 9.68 -19.87 25.35
N ILE A 36 8.98 -20.40 24.35
CA ILE A 36 8.60 -19.70 23.12
C ILE A 36 7.14 -19.29 23.25
N ASN A 37 6.82 -18.01 23.14
CA ASN A 37 5.45 -17.52 23.19
C ASN A 37 4.84 -17.43 21.80
N LEU A 38 3.51 -17.44 21.71
CA LEU A 38 2.81 -17.25 20.44
C LEU A 38 3.17 -15.91 19.78
N MET A 39 3.36 -14.85 20.56
CA MET A 39 3.82 -13.53 20.09
C MET A 39 5.16 -13.57 19.34
N ASP A 40 6.05 -14.50 19.70
CA ASP A 40 7.39 -14.60 19.11
C ASP A 40 7.37 -15.27 17.72
N ILE A 41 6.27 -15.97 17.39
CA ILE A 41 6.10 -16.72 16.14
C ILE A 41 5.16 -16.03 15.17
N VAL A 42 4.19 -15.26 15.67
CA VAL A 42 3.20 -14.60 14.81
C VAL A 42 3.91 -13.58 13.91
N GLU A 43 4.09 -13.95 12.65
CA GLU A 43 4.56 -13.04 11.60
C GLU A 43 3.57 -11.88 11.46
N MET A 44 4.09 -10.66 11.53
CA MET A 44 3.31 -9.48 11.20
C MET A 44 3.28 -9.35 9.67
N ASP A 45 2.12 -9.03 9.09
CA ASP A 45 1.96 -8.65 7.67
C ASP A 45 2.63 -7.28 7.36
N GLU A 46 3.73 -6.95 8.04
CA GLU A 46 4.51 -5.76 7.76
C GLU A 46 5.37 -6.02 6.52
N LYS A 47 5.23 -5.15 5.51
CA LYS A 47 6.13 -5.16 4.35
C LYS A 47 7.56 -5.10 4.84
N GLU A 48 8.43 -5.92 4.26
CA GLU A 48 9.84 -5.90 4.62
C GLU A 48 10.42 -4.48 4.47
N ILE A 49 11.28 -4.09 5.40
CA ILE A 49 11.96 -2.78 5.37
C ILE A 49 12.73 -2.59 4.05
N SER A 50 13.29 -3.68 3.52
CA SER A 50 13.94 -3.76 2.20
C SER A 50 13.02 -3.27 1.07
N GLU A 51 11.78 -3.76 1.02
CA GLU A 51 10.77 -3.39 0.03
C GLU A 51 10.37 -1.91 0.16
N MET A 52 10.23 -1.42 1.40
CA MET A 52 9.91 -0.01 1.62
C MET A 52 11.02 0.93 1.12
N ILE A 53 12.29 0.54 1.31
CA ILE A 53 13.44 1.32 0.84
C ILE A 53 13.50 1.29 -0.69
N ALA A 54 13.36 0.10 -1.31
CA ALA A 54 13.34 -0.04 -2.76
C ALA A 54 12.24 0.81 -3.39
N TYR A 55 11.03 0.77 -2.83
CA TYR A 55 9.90 1.57 -3.30
C TYR A 55 10.18 3.08 -3.25
N LYS A 56 10.80 3.57 -2.16
CA LYS A 56 11.16 4.99 -2.05
C LYS A 56 12.17 5.41 -3.11
N GLU A 57 13.14 4.55 -3.42
CA GLU A 57 14.13 4.82 -4.47
C GLU A 57 13.49 4.82 -5.86
N ASP A 58 12.60 3.85 -6.16
CA ASP A 58 11.85 3.80 -7.42
C ASP A 58 11.02 5.07 -7.65
N VAL A 59 10.33 5.54 -6.61
CA VAL A 59 9.55 6.78 -6.67
C VAL A 59 10.45 7.97 -6.97
N LYS A 60 11.61 8.07 -6.31
CA LYS A 60 12.58 9.14 -6.55
C LYS A 60 13.12 9.11 -7.98
N GLN A 61 13.46 7.94 -8.50
CA GLN A 61 13.92 7.78 -9.88
C GLN A 61 12.85 8.17 -10.90
N LEU A 62 11.59 7.81 -10.65
CA LEU A 62 10.47 8.23 -11.50
C LEU A 62 10.36 9.76 -11.57
N TYR A 63 10.41 10.44 -10.42
CA TYR A 63 10.35 11.91 -10.38
C TYR A 63 11.52 12.57 -11.11
N GLN A 64 12.73 12.04 -10.98
CA GLN A 64 13.89 12.51 -11.73
C GLN A 64 13.72 12.28 -13.24
N ALA A 65 13.20 11.13 -13.66
CA ALA A 65 12.93 10.84 -15.06
C ALA A 65 11.89 11.80 -15.67
N LEU A 66 10.83 12.12 -14.92
CA LEU A 66 9.81 13.09 -15.33
C LEU A 66 10.40 14.48 -15.61
N GLU A 67 11.40 14.90 -14.85
CA GLU A 67 12.07 16.20 -15.04
C GLU A 67 13.12 16.17 -16.15
N THR A 68 13.77 15.03 -16.35
CA THR A 68 14.95 14.94 -17.23
C THR A 68 14.58 14.63 -18.68
N CYS A 69 13.66 13.68 -18.93
CA CYS A 69 13.41 13.16 -20.27
C CYS A 69 12.14 13.69 -20.95
N LEU A 70 11.28 14.39 -20.20
CA LEU A 70 10.02 14.94 -20.71
C LEU A 70 10.10 16.44 -20.94
N LYS A 71 9.42 16.89 -22.00
CA LYS A 71 9.16 18.32 -22.21
C LYS A 71 8.11 18.81 -21.22
N GLU A 72 8.10 20.11 -20.94
CA GLU A 72 7.16 20.74 -20.00
C GLU A 72 5.70 20.31 -20.27
N LYS A 73 5.24 20.37 -21.53
CA LYS A 73 3.87 19.98 -21.91
C LYS A 73 3.58 18.50 -21.66
N GLU A 74 4.55 17.62 -21.87
CA GLU A 74 4.43 16.17 -21.59
C GLU A 74 4.31 15.94 -20.08
N ARG A 75 5.19 16.58 -19.31
CA ARG A 75 5.17 16.54 -17.84
C ARG A 75 3.84 17.05 -17.30
N THR A 76 3.35 18.20 -17.76
CA THR A 76 2.05 18.76 -17.34
C THR A 76 0.90 17.79 -17.61
N VAL A 77 0.86 17.16 -18.79
CA VAL A 77 -0.18 16.17 -19.11
C VAL A 77 -0.10 14.97 -18.17
N LEU A 78 1.08 14.42 -17.90
CA LEU A 78 1.21 13.28 -16.99
C LEU A 78 0.91 13.65 -15.53
N CYS A 79 1.33 14.83 -15.07
CA CYS A 79 1.04 15.30 -13.71
C CYS A 79 -0.47 15.39 -13.48
N LEU A 80 -1.20 16.04 -14.40
CA LEU A 80 -2.65 16.11 -14.32
C LEU A 80 -3.31 14.74 -14.49
N ARG A 81 -2.78 13.87 -15.34
CA ARG A 81 -3.39 12.56 -15.61
C ARG A 81 -3.34 11.62 -14.41
N TYR A 82 -2.23 11.64 -13.67
CA TYR A 82 -1.96 10.70 -12.58
C TYR A 82 -1.94 11.34 -11.19
N GLY A 83 -2.25 12.63 -11.08
CA GLY A 83 -2.27 13.33 -9.79
C GLY A 83 -0.89 13.47 -9.15
N LEU A 84 0.15 13.65 -9.97
CA LEU A 84 1.53 13.75 -9.46
C LEU A 84 1.73 15.11 -8.78
N PHE A 85 2.70 15.19 -7.87
CA PHE A 85 3.05 16.40 -7.11
C PHE A 85 1.87 16.98 -6.29
N GLY A 86 1.00 16.12 -5.77
CA GLY A 86 -0.16 16.54 -4.96
C GLY A 86 -1.29 17.17 -5.77
N SER A 87 -1.25 17.05 -7.10
CA SER A 87 -2.38 17.45 -7.94
C SER A 87 -3.48 16.37 -7.93
N LYS A 88 -4.72 16.77 -8.19
CA LYS A 88 -5.81 15.83 -8.46
C LYS A 88 -5.62 15.18 -9.83
N GLU A 89 -6.00 13.91 -9.98
CA GLU A 89 -6.08 13.25 -11.27
C GLU A 89 -7.26 13.75 -12.12
N TYR A 90 -7.02 13.86 -13.42
CA TYR A 90 -8.00 14.30 -14.42
C TYR A 90 -8.08 13.30 -15.58
N THR A 91 -9.24 13.23 -16.22
CA THR A 91 -9.43 12.49 -17.47
C THR A 91 -8.77 13.21 -18.65
N GLN A 92 -8.44 12.48 -19.71
CA GLN A 92 -7.89 13.08 -20.94
C GLN A 92 -8.78 14.17 -21.54
N ARG A 93 -10.09 14.07 -21.35
CA ARG A 93 -11.06 15.07 -21.82
C ARG A 93 -10.93 16.36 -21.01
N GLU A 94 -10.99 16.26 -19.67
CA GLU A 94 -10.83 17.42 -18.78
C GLU A 94 -9.47 18.10 -18.94
N ILE A 95 -8.40 17.32 -19.16
CA ILE A 95 -7.07 17.85 -19.47
C ILE A 95 -7.10 18.60 -20.81
N GLY A 96 -7.78 18.04 -21.82
CA GLY A 96 -7.94 18.68 -23.12
C GLY A 96 -8.67 20.02 -23.01
N ASP A 97 -9.79 20.03 -22.29
CA ASP A 97 -10.59 21.22 -22.03
C ASP A 97 -9.76 22.29 -21.29
N ARG A 98 -8.97 21.89 -20.29
CA ARG A 98 -8.08 22.80 -19.53
C ARG A 98 -6.93 23.36 -20.36
N LEU A 99 -6.34 22.55 -21.23
CA LEU A 99 -5.17 22.91 -22.03
C LEU A 99 -5.54 23.49 -23.40
N GLY A 100 -6.83 23.65 -23.72
CA GLY A 100 -7.31 24.15 -25.01
C GLY A 100 -6.96 23.25 -26.19
N ILE A 101 -6.89 21.93 -25.97
CA ILE A 101 -6.53 20.95 -27.00
C ILE A 101 -7.48 19.76 -27.03
N SER A 102 -7.55 19.06 -28.16
CA SER A 102 -8.43 17.90 -28.26
C SER A 102 -7.99 16.74 -27.36
N ARG A 103 -8.96 15.98 -26.84
CA ARG A 103 -8.73 14.74 -26.09
C ARG A 103 -7.79 13.78 -26.83
N SER A 104 -7.93 13.65 -28.15
CA SER A 104 -7.06 12.80 -28.97
C SER A 104 -5.62 13.32 -29.02
N TYR A 105 -5.40 14.64 -28.95
CA TYR A 105 -4.05 15.18 -28.86
C TYR A 105 -3.43 14.94 -27.47
N VAL A 106 -4.20 15.10 -26.39
CA VAL A 106 -3.76 14.71 -25.04
C VAL A 106 -3.32 13.24 -25.00
N SER A 107 -4.13 12.34 -25.56
CA SER A 107 -3.81 10.90 -25.65
C SER A 107 -2.48 10.62 -26.36
N ARG A 108 -2.20 11.34 -27.47
CA ARG A 108 -0.92 11.22 -28.17
C ARG A 108 0.26 11.71 -27.32
N ILE A 109 0.10 12.82 -26.60
CA ILE A 109 1.12 13.35 -25.69
C ILE A 109 1.40 12.34 -24.56
N GLU A 110 0.36 11.83 -23.90
CA GLU A 110 0.46 10.83 -22.83
C GLU A 110 1.21 9.59 -23.32
N LYS A 111 0.79 9.02 -24.45
CA LYS A 111 1.44 7.82 -25.02
C LYS A 111 2.91 8.07 -25.34
N GLY A 112 3.24 9.21 -25.93
CA GLY A 112 4.62 9.58 -26.25
C GLY A 112 5.49 9.74 -25.00
N ALA A 113 4.97 10.41 -23.98
CA ALA A 113 5.66 10.63 -22.71
C ALA A 113 5.90 9.30 -21.96
N LEU A 114 4.92 8.40 -21.93
CA LEU A 114 5.06 7.07 -21.31
C LEU A 114 6.15 6.23 -21.99
N ILE A 115 6.27 6.30 -23.32
CA ILE A 115 7.34 5.60 -24.04
C ILE A 115 8.71 6.15 -23.66
N LYS A 116 8.85 7.48 -23.55
CA LYS A 116 10.10 8.11 -23.12
C LYS A 116 10.51 7.68 -21.71
N LEU A 117 9.56 7.72 -20.76
CA LEU A 117 9.82 7.26 -19.39
C LEU A 117 10.22 5.80 -19.36
N LYS A 118 9.51 4.94 -20.09
CA LYS A 118 9.85 3.51 -20.20
C LYS A 118 11.27 3.28 -20.75
N ASN A 119 11.71 4.09 -21.71
CA ASN A 119 13.05 3.96 -22.28
C ASN A 119 14.14 4.53 -21.37
N TYR A 120 13.80 5.50 -20.52
CA TYR A 120 14.74 6.13 -19.57
C TYR A 120 14.93 5.29 -18.30
N LEU A 121 13.86 4.64 -17.83
CA LEU A 121 13.86 3.80 -16.62
C LEU A 121 14.22 2.33 -16.90
N LYS A 122 14.53 2.00 -18.15
CA LYS A 122 15.02 0.67 -18.57
C LYS A 122 16.52 0.58 -18.36
#